data_AF-A0A388SFA1-F1
#
_entry.id   AF-A0A388SFA1-F1
#
_cell.length_a   1.000
_cell.length_b   1.000
_cell.length_c   1.000
_cell.angle_alpha   90.00
_cell.angle_beta   90.00
_cell.angle_gamma   90.00
#
_symmetry.space_group_name_H-M   'P 1'
#
loop_
_entity.id
_entity.type
_entity.pdbx_description
1 polymer ?
#
loop_
_entity_poly.entity_id
_entity_poly.type
_entity_poly.pdbx_seq_one_letter_code
_entity_poly.pdbx_strand_id
1 'polypeptide(L)'
;MAKPNDVAIYFDSSLCTGCKGCQVACKQWNELPAPLGHNVTEFSGSLQSPMDLNGDTRLIQTFHEEESGNKFPNWAIGRRSCMHCTDAACVEVCSSHALFHDRTAS
;
A
#
# COMPACT_ATOMS: atom_id res chain seq x y z
N MET A 1 12.59 -19.29 -8.77
CA MET A 1 13.79 -18.94 -7.97
C MET A 1 14.21 -17.53 -8.34
N ALA A 2 14.55 -16.71 -7.35
CA ALA A 2 15.04 -15.34 -7.57
C ALA A 2 16.35 -15.34 -8.37
N LYS A 3 16.50 -14.39 -9.27
CA LYS A 3 17.68 -14.21 -10.13
C LYS A 3 18.66 -13.21 -9.51
N PRO A 4 19.93 -13.20 -9.95
CA PRO A 4 20.86 -12.15 -9.57
C PRO A 4 20.29 -10.78 -9.94
N ASN A 5 20.28 -9.84 -8.99
CA ASN A 5 19.70 -8.50 -9.05
C ASN A 5 18.17 -8.39 -8.95
N ASP A 6 17.45 -9.43 -8.57
CA ASP A 6 16.04 -9.27 -8.17
C ASP A 6 15.95 -8.48 -6.85
N VAL A 7 15.01 -7.54 -6.77
CA VAL A 7 14.68 -6.81 -5.54
C VAL A 7 13.33 -7.22 -4.99
N ALA A 8 13.18 -7.12 -3.67
CA ALA A 8 11.95 -7.39 -2.98
C ALA A 8 11.76 -6.42 -1.81
N ILE A 9 10.50 -6.17 -1.47
CA ILE A 9 10.13 -5.44 -0.25
C ILE A 9 9.68 -6.46 0.79
N TYR A 10 10.39 -6.53 1.91
CA TYR A 10 9.93 -7.23 3.10
C TYR A 10 9.22 -6.25 4.04
N PHE A 11 7.93 -6.48 4.27
CA PHE A 11 7.13 -5.71 5.22
C PHE A 11 6.69 -6.62 6.37
N ASP A 12 7.20 -6.34 7.57
CA ASP A 12 6.81 -7.03 8.79
C ASP A 12 5.68 -6.24 9.50
N SER A 13 4.46 -6.78 9.46
CA SER A 13 3.31 -6.16 10.08
C SER A 13 3.38 -6.14 11.61
N SER A 14 4.14 -7.04 12.23
CA SER A 14 4.24 -7.12 13.69
C SER A 14 4.97 -5.92 14.32
N LEU A 15 5.80 -5.23 13.53
CA LEU A 15 6.52 -4.03 13.92
C LEU A 15 5.83 -2.73 13.48
N CYS A 16 4.71 -2.84 12.77
CA CYS A 16 4.02 -1.69 12.21
C CYS A 16 3.20 -0.96 13.28
N THR A 17 3.42 0.35 13.45
CA THR A 17 2.78 1.15 14.50
C THR A 17 1.59 1.99 14.04
N GLY A 18 1.14 1.87 12.78
CA GLY A 18 0.01 2.69 12.32
C GLY A 18 0.37 4.14 11.94
N CYS A 19 1.65 4.51 11.86
CA CYS A 19 2.07 5.92 11.76
C CYS A 19 1.78 6.63 10.42
N LYS A 20 1.38 5.89 9.36
CA LYS A 20 1.17 6.38 7.99
C LYS A 20 2.36 7.07 7.31
N GLY A 21 3.56 7.05 7.90
CA GLY A 21 4.75 7.69 7.32
C GLY A 21 5.08 7.20 5.91
N CYS A 22 4.92 5.90 5.65
CA CYS A 22 5.13 5.31 4.32
C CYS A 22 4.12 5.81 3.27
N GLN A 23 2.88 6.13 3.65
CA GLN A 23 1.85 6.67 2.76
C GLN A 23 2.20 8.11 2.36
N VAL A 24 2.63 8.93 3.32
CA VAL A 24 3.06 10.31 3.07
C VAL A 24 4.31 10.34 2.21
N ALA A 25 5.32 9.53 2.54
CA ALA A 25 6.57 9.44 1.78
C ALA A 25 6.32 9.01 0.32
N CYS A 26 5.43 8.03 0.09
CA CYS A 26 5.06 7.60 -1.25
C CYS A 26 4.49 8.74 -2.09
N LYS A 27 3.56 9.53 -1.53
CA LYS A 27 2.99 10.70 -2.22
C LYS A 27 4.03 11.78 -2.45
N GLN A 28 4.85 12.09 -1.45
CA GLN A 28 5.86 13.15 -1.55
C GLN A 28 6.88 12.82 -2.65
N TRP A 29 7.40 11.59 -2.68
CA TRP A 29 8.41 11.20 -3.65
C TRP A 29 7.88 11.17 -5.09
N ASN A 30 6.61 10.81 -5.25
CA ASN A 30 5.97 10.68 -6.56
C ASN A 30 5.16 11.93 -6.96
N GLU A 31 5.26 13.02 -6.18
CA GLU A 31 4.51 14.27 -6.40
C GLU A 31 3.00 14.07 -6.60
N LEU A 32 2.42 13.10 -5.88
CA LEU A 32 1.01 12.74 -6.06
C LEU A 32 0.10 13.71 -5.30
N PRO A 33 -1.03 14.12 -5.90
CA PRO A 33 -1.93 15.05 -5.25
C PRO A 33 -2.62 14.41 -4.04
N ALA A 34 -3.02 15.27 -3.11
CA ALA A 34 -3.95 14.93 -2.05
C ALA A 34 -5.03 16.02 -2.02
N PRO A 35 -6.29 15.68 -1.73
CA PRO A 35 -7.31 16.70 -1.46
C PRO A 35 -6.85 17.61 -0.30
N LEU A 36 -6.65 18.90 -0.58
CA LEU A 36 -6.13 19.88 0.41
C LEU A 36 -7.23 20.69 1.11
N GLY A 37 -8.50 20.51 0.72
CA GLY A 37 -9.59 21.25 1.36
C GLY A 37 -9.78 20.80 2.81
N HIS A 38 -10.20 21.73 3.66
CA HIS A 38 -10.54 21.40 5.04
C HIS A 38 -11.69 20.39 5.09
N ASN A 39 -11.53 19.29 5.83
CA ASN A 39 -12.52 18.22 5.98
C ASN A 39 -13.05 17.61 4.66
N VAL A 40 -12.29 17.67 3.56
CA VAL A 40 -12.68 17.02 2.29
C VAL A 40 -12.73 15.49 2.37
N THR A 41 -12.02 14.91 3.34
CA THR A 41 -12.05 13.46 3.57
C THR A 41 -12.88 13.22 4.82
N GLU A 42 -14.12 12.78 4.64
CA GLU A 42 -14.99 12.44 5.75
C GLU A 42 -14.45 11.21 6.50
N PHE A 43 -14.64 11.20 7.82
CA PHE A 43 -14.22 10.08 8.64
C PHE A 43 -15.18 8.90 8.43
N SER A 44 -14.64 7.77 7.97
CA SER A 44 -15.41 6.57 7.62
C SER A 44 -15.75 5.67 8.80
N GLY A 45 -15.42 6.06 10.04
CA GLY A 45 -15.45 5.18 11.21
C GLY A 45 -14.17 4.37 11.40
N SER A 46 -13.15 4.56 10.56
CA SER A 46 -11.85 3.89 10.64
C SER A 46 -10.71 4.91 10.58
N LEU A 47 -9.59 4.60 11.25
CA LEU A 47 -8.34 5.34 11.07
C LEU A 47 -7.76 5.17 9.66
N GLN A 48 -8.25 4.21 8.87
CA GLN A 48 -7.87 4.05 7.46
C GLN A 48 -8.35 5.25 6.63
N SER A 49 -7.40 5.95 6.02
CA SER A 49 -7.70 7.05 5.09
C SER A 49 -6.45 7.35 4.25
N PRO A 50 -6.56 7.35 2.90
CA PRO A 50 -7.74 7.02 2.08
C PRO A 50 -8.22 5.57 2.24
N MET A 51 -9.49 5.30 1.88
CA MET A 51 -10.09 3.97 2.04
C MET A 51 -9.56 2.94 1.04
N ASP A 52 -9.18 3.37 -0.16
CA ASP A 52 -8.71 2.48 -1.22
C ASP A 52 -7.52 3.08 -1.99
N LEU A 53 -6.87 2.24 -2.78
CA LEU A 53 -5.83 2.64 -3.74
C LEU A 53 -6.50 3.31 -4.95
N ASN A 54 -5.79 4.25 -5.57
CA ASN A 54 -6.20 4.87 -6.83
C ASN A 54 -4.97 5.44 -7.56
N GLY A 55 -5.17 6.15 -8.67
CA GLY A 55 -4.08 6.74 -9.46
C GLY A 55 -3.16 7.65 -8.64
N ASP A 56 -3.72 8.38 -7.67
CA ASP A 56 -3.01 9.33 -6.82
C ASP A 56 -2.56 8.73 -5.48
N THR A 57 -3.01 7.52 -5.14
CA THR A 57 -2.76 6.87 -3.85
C THR A 57 -2.34 5.43 -4.09
N ARG A 58 -1.02 5.22 -4.21
CA ARG A 58 -0.41 3.94 -4.61
C ARG A 58 -0.01 3.04 -3.44
N LEU A 59 -0.08 3.57 -2.22
CA LEU A 59 0.19 2.85 -0.98
C LEU A 59 -0.81 3.34 0.07
N ILE A 60 -1.46 2.42 0.76
CA ILE A 60 -2.27 2.73 1.95
C ILE A 60 -1.89 1.86 3.13
N GLN A 61 -2.16 2.37 4.32
CA GLN A 61 -2.17 1.58 5.55
C GLN A 61 -3.58 1.11 5.86
N THR A 62 -3.75 -0.19 6.12
CA THR A 62 -5.04 -0.78 6.46
C THR A 62 -5.15 -1.01 7.96
N PHE A 63 -6.35 -0.81 8.50
CA PHE A 63 -6.64 -1.00 9.92
C PHE A 63 -7.82 -1.93 10.05
N HIS A 64 -7.62 -3.08 10.68
CA HIS A 64 -8.66 -4.08 10.92
C HIS A 64 -8.67 -4.44 12.41
N GLU A 65 -9.80 -4.21 13.05
CA GLU A 65 -9.99 -4.41 14.49
C GLU A 65 -10.93 -5.61 14.70
N GLU A 66 -10.47 -6.58 15.49
CA GLU A 66 -11.26 -7.74 15.88
C GLU A 66 -11.28 -7.91 17.40
N GLU A 67 -12.35 -8.48 17.93
CA GLU A 67 -12.41 -8.81 19.34
C GLU A 67 -11.35 -9.88 19.70
N SER A 68 -10.58 -9.63 20.76
CA SER A 68 -9.52 -10.54 21.22
C SER A 68 -9.96 -11.42 22.40
N GLY A 69 -11.17 -11.20 22.93
CA GLY A 69 -11.63 -11.83 24.18
C GLY A 69 -10.93 -11.32 25.45
N ASN A 70 -10.11 -10.27 25.34
CA ASN A 70 -9.45 -9.59 26.46
C ASN A 70 -9.79 -8.09 26.45
N LYS A 71 -9.15 -7.28 27.31
CA LYS A 71 -9.45 -5.84 27.44
C LYS A 71 -9.14 -5.02 26.17
N PHE A 72 -8.25 -5.51 25.30
CA PHE A 72 -7.81 -4.81 24.10
C PHE A 72 -8.22 -5.58 22.84
N PRO A 73 -8.58 -4.89 21.75
CA PRO A 73 -8.86 -5.57 20.49
C PRO A 73 -7.58 -6.14 19.88
N ASN A 74 -7.73 -7.17 19.05
CA ASN A 74 -6.69 -7.52 18.09
C ASN A 74 -6.69 -6.45 17.01
N TRP A 75 -5.56 -5.77 16.86
CA TRP A 75 -5.44 -4.69 15.90
C TRP A 75 -4.45 -5.04 14.80
N ALA A 76 -4.96 -5.45 13.65
CA ALA A 76 -4.17 -5.80 12.50
C ALA A 76 -3.91 -4.55 11.65
N ILE A 77 -2.65 -4.13 11.60
CA ILE A 77 -2.19 -3.01 10.80
C ILE A 77 -1.42 -3.53 9.60
N GLY A 78 -1.93 -3.24 8.40
CA GLY A 78 -1.36 -3.73 7.14
C GLY A 78 -0.83 -2.62 6.26
N ARG A 79 0.03 -2.97 5.31
CA ARG A 79 0.49 -2.12 4.21
C ARG A 79 0.00 -2.72 2.90
N ARG A 80 -0.81 -1.99 2.15
CA ARG A 80 -1.30 -2.43 0.84
C ARG A 80 -0.71 -1.57 -0.27
N SER A 81 -0.06 -2.20 -1.24
CA SER A 81 0.53 -1.62 -2.44
C SER A 81 0.57 -2.68 -3.54
N CYS A 82 1.08 -2.34 -4.73
CA CYS A 82 1.50 -3.35 -5.70
C CYS A 82 2.48 -4.36 -5.06
N MET A 83 2.34 -5.63 -5.41
CA MET A 83 3.18 -6.72 -4.90
C MET A 83 4.37 -7.06 -5.82
N HIS A 84 4.45 -6.47 -7.01
CA HIS A 84 5.49 -6.74 -8.01
C HIS A 84 5.66 -8.25 -8.24
N CYS A 85 4.56 -8.93 -8.57
CA CYS A 85 4.53 -10.38 -8.75
C CYS A 85 5.52 -10.83 -9.82
N THR A 86 6.19 -11.97 -9.58
CA THR A 86 7.03 -12.62 -10.61
C THR A 86 6.20 -13.06 -11.81
N ASP A 87 5.00 -13.57 -11.54
CA ASP A 87 3.98 -13.90 -12.52
C ASP A 87 2.79 -12.94 -12.34
N ALA A 88 2.77 -11.88 -13.16
CA ALA A 88 1.87 -10.75 -12.98
C ALA A 88 0.75 -10.78 -14.01
N ALA A 89 -0.43 -11.27 -13.60
CA ALA A 89 -1.62 -11.31 -14.46
C ALA A 89 -1.99 -9.93 -15.06
N CYS A 90 -1.70 -8.83 -14.35
CA CYS A 90 -1.91 -7.47 -14.86
C CYS A 90 -1.03 -7.14 -16.08
N VAL A 91 0.18 -7.70 -16.16
CA VAL A 91 1.06 -7.58 -17.33
C VAL A 91 0.56 -8.46 -18.47
N GLU A 92 0.20 -9.72 -18.16
CA GLU A 92 -0.23 -10.70 -19.18
C GLU A 92 -1.50 -10.27 -19.94
N VAL A 93 -2.47 -9.68 -19.24
CA VAL A 93 -3.75 -9.27 -19.83
C VAL A 93 -3.68 -7.92 -20.56
N CYS A 94 -2.56 -7.20 -20.46
CA CYS A 94 -2.44 -5.85 -20.98
C CYS A 94 -2.34 -5.84 -22.52
N SER A 95 -3.46 -5.63 -23.21
CA SER A 95 -3.53 -5.61 -24.68
C SER A 95 -2.72 -4.48 -25.33
N SER A 96 -2.50 -3.37 -24.63
CA SER A 96 -1.72 -2.24 -25.12
C SER A 96 -0.21 -2.42 -24.96
N HIS A 97 0.23 -3.46 -24.22
CA HIS A 97 1.64 -3.68 -23.87
C HIS A 97 2.27 -2.50 -23.10
N ALA A 98 1.46 -1.71 -22.38
CA ALA A 98 1.94 -0.59 -21.57
C ALA A 98 2.58 -1.03 -20.24
N LEU A 99 2.35 -2.29 -19.83
CA LEU A 99 2.91 -2.87 -18.62
C LEU A 99 3.97 -3.91 -18.98
N PHE A 100 5.10 -3.90 -18.28
CA PHE A 100 6.21 -4.83 -18.48
C PHE A 100 6.98 -5.05 -17.18
N HIS A 101 7.69 -6.17 -17.09
CA HIS A 101 8.64 -6.42 -16.02
C HIS A 101 9.97 -5.73 -16.33
N ASP A 102 10.44 -4.90 -15.42
CA ASP A 102 11.80 -4.39 -15.48
C ASP A 102 12.79 -5.48 -15.07
N ARG A 103 13.93 -5.54 -15.76
CA ARG A 103 15.03 -6.48 -15.51
C ARG A 103 16.19 -5.83 -14.75
N THR A 104 16.16 -4.50 -14.60
CA THR A 104 17.15 -3.75 -13.85
C THR A 104 16.53 -3.29 -12.55
N ALA A 105 16.87 -3.93 -11.43
CA ALA A 105 16.64 -3.30 -10.15
C ALA A 105 17.67 -2.17 -9.98
N SER A 106 17.28 -0.95 -10.31
CA SER A 106 18.00 0.27 -9.88
C SER A 106 17.53 0.70 -8.50
#